data_AF-A0A928F552-F1
#
_entry.id   AF-A0A928F552-F1
#
_cell.length_a   1.000
_cell.length_b   1.000
_cell.length_c   1.000
_cell.angle_alpha   90.00
_cell.angle_beta   90.00
_cell.angle_gamma   90.00
#
_symmetry.space_group_name_H-M   'P 1'
#
loop_
_entity.id
_entity.type
_entity.pdbx_description
1 polymer ?
#
loop_
_entity_poly.entity_id
_entity_poly.type
_entity_poly.pdbx_seq_one_letter_code
_entity_poly.pdbx_strand_id
1 'polypeptide(L)'
;MTKKRKIILATVAFSIVLAIGASLTYIFAVALPQKREKEQLLKAVQEYYDAKLAMYTAENEQYDDYEVDVAFLGDSLTDGYDLEKYYPQYLVLNRGIGGETTFGLEKRLKVSVYDLKPKVAVMLIGANNFDTMFDNYENILKGFQENLPNTKIVLLSLTSMGQEWGKNNQKAAYNNVKIKLLSEKYGYEFVDLYSP
;
A
#
# COMPACT_ATOMS: atom_id res chain seq x y z
N MET A 1 -5.44 27.15 68.75
CA MET A 1 -5.49 26.25 67.58
C MET A 1 -4.72 24.97 67.87
N THR A 2 -5.41 23.84 67.96
CA THR A 2 -4.86 22.57 68.47
C THR A 2 -4.02 21.82 67.44
N LYS A 3 -2.91 21.21 67.88
CA LYS A 3 -1.97 20.37 67.09
C LYS A 3 -2.67 19.37 66.15
N LYS A 4 -3.86 18.89 66.49
CA LYS A 4 -4.67 17.95 65.69
C LYS A 4 -5.16 18.50 64.34
N ARG A 5 -5.38 19.82 64.18
CA ARG A 5 -5.89 20.40 62.90
C ARG A 5 -4.81 20.62 61.83
N LYS A 6 -3.54 20.80 62.22
CA LYS A 6 -2.41 20.97 61.28
C LYS A 6 -1.98 19.64 60.63
N ILE A 7 -2.13 18.53 61.34
CA ILE A 7 -1.79 17.19 60.82
C ILE A 7 -2.80 16.75 59.76
N ILE A 8 -4.10 16.95 59.99
CA ILE A 8 -5.16 16.54 59.05
C ILE A 8 -5.06 17.31 57.72
N LEU A 9 -4.74 18.61 57.73
CA LEU A 9 -4.52 19.37 56.48
C LEU A 9 -3.27 18.92 55.71
N ALA A 10 -2.19 18.53 56.41
CA ALA A 10 -0.97 18.03 55.78
C ALA A 10 -1.16 16.63 55.16
N THR A 11 -2.00 15.77 55.76
CA THR A 11 -2.30 14.44 55.18
C THR A 11 -3.19 14.56 53.95
N VAL A 12 -4.21 15.43 53.96
CA VAL A 12 -5.10 15.63 52.80
C VAL A 12 -4.36 16.28 51.62
N ALA A 13 -3.45 17.23 51.87
CA ALA A 13 -2.62 17.83 50.82
C ALA A 13 -1.60 16.85 50.21
N PHE A 14 -1.04 15.93 51.01
CA PHE A 14 -0.11 14.90 50.53
C PHE A 14 -0.80 13.81 49.69
N SER A 15 -2.04 13.44 50.02
CA SER A 15 -2.84 12.48 49.25
C SER A 15 -3.26 13.00 47.87
N ILE A 16 -3.50 14.31 47.73
CA ILE A 16 -3.89 14.91 46.44
C ILE A 16 -2.68 15.02 45.49
N VAL A 17 -1.47 15.28 46.00
CA VAL A 17 -0.23 15.31 45.20
C VAL A 17 0.15 13.91 44.69
N LEU A 18 -0.05 12.86 45.49
CA LEU A 18 0.15 11.47 45.04
C LEU A 18 -0.92 11.01 44.03
N ALA A 19 -2.17 11.43 44.19
CA ALA A 19 -3.24 11.09 43.24
C ALA A 19 -3.05 11.75 41.87
N ILE A 20 -2.57 13.01 41.82
CA ILE A 20 -2.27 13.72 40.56
C ILE A 20 -0.98 13.19 39.91
N GLY A 21 0.05 12.85 40.71
CA GLY A 21 1.30 12.26 40.21
C GLY A 21 1.12 10.86 39.62
N ALA A 22 0.31 10.00 40.25
CA ALA A 22 0.01 8.65 39.76
C ALA A 22 -0.88 8.67 38.51
N SER A 23 -1.81 9.63 38.41
CA SER A 23 -2.66 9.77 37.22
C SER A 23 -1.90 10.39 36.04
N LEU A 24 -0.99 11.35 36.27
CA LEU A 24 -0.12 11.87 35.21
C LEU A 24 0.89 10.83 34.69
N THR A 25 1.49 10.04 35.58
CA THR A 25 2.39 8.94 35.18
C THR A 25 1.64 7.81 34.49
N TYR A 26 0.41 7.49 34.90
CA TYR A 26 -0.44 6.52 34.22
C TYR A 26 -0.88 7.01 32.82
N ILE A 27 -1.29 8.28 32.69
CA ILE A 27 -1.60 8.89 31.38
C ILE A 27 -0.36 8.94 30.48
N PHE A 28 0.81 9.31 31.01
CA PHE A 28 2.09 9.24 30.28
C PHE A 28 2.46 7.80 29.89
N ALA A 29 2.27 6.83 30.79
CA ALA A 29 2.60 5.42 30.56
C ALA A 29 1.62 4.71 29.62
N VAL A 30 0.39 5.20 29.43
CA VAL A 30 -0.58 4.67 28.45
C VAL A 30 -0.46 5.39 27.09
N ALA A 31 -0.11 6.67 27.06
CA ALA A 31 0.02 7.44 25.81
C ALA A 31 1.40 7.30 25.12
N LEU A 32 2.48 7.05 25.87
CA LEU A 32 3.84 6.93 25.31
C LEU A 32 4.16 5.59 24.62
N PRO A 33 3.67 4.41 25.05
CA PRO A 33 3.94 3.15 24.37
C PRO A 33 3.36 3.10 22.96
N GLN A 34 2.13 3.61 22.76
CA GLN A 34 1.50 3.67 21.44
C GLN A 34 2.27 4.55 20.45
N LYS A 35 2.87 5.66 20.91
CA LYS A 35 3.63 6.54 20.02
C LYS A 35 4.91 5.87 19.53
N ARG A 36 5.66 5.25 20.45
CA ARG A 36 6.91 4.54 20.12
C ARG A 36 6.66 3.31 19.26
N GLU A 37 5.64 2.52 19.56
CA GLU A 37 5.23 1.37 18.74
C GLU A 37 4.79 1.81 17.34
N LYS A 38 4.02 2.90 17.23
CA LYS A 38 3.63 3.48 15.93
C LYS A 38 4.85 3.96 15.14
N GLU A 39 5.80 4.64 15.78
CA GLU A 39 7.05 5.06 15.13
C GLU A 39 7.88 3.86 14.64
N GLN A 40 7.97 2.80 15.44
CA GLN A 40 8.63 1.55 15.06
C GLN A 40 7.93 0.85 13.90
N LEU A 41 6.60 0.82 13.90
CA LEU A 41 5.81 0.25 12.81
C LEU A 41 5.99 1.05 11.51
N LEU A 42 5.93 2.39 11.59
CA LEU A 42 6.17 3.26 10.43
C LEU A 42 7.59 3.06 9.89
N LYS A 43 8.58 2.93 10.77
CA LYS A 43 9.96 2.63 10.37
C LYS A 43 10.07 1.28 9.67
N ALA A 44 9.45 0.23 10.21
CA ALA A 44 9.47 -1.09 9.61
C ALA A 44 8.76 -1.14 8.23
N VAL A 45 7.64 -0.43 8.09
CA VAL A 45 6.94 -0.28 6.80
C VAL A 45 7.83 0.44 5.79
N GLN A 46 8.51 1.51 6.20
CA GLN A 46 9.44 2.22 5.32
C GLN A 46 10.64 1.35 4.93
N GLU A 47 11.25 0.64 5.89
CA GLU A 47 12.37 -0.27 5.64
C GLU A 47 11.99 -1.39 4.67
N TYR A 48 10.79 -1.97 4.81
CA TYR A 48 10.27 -2.96 3.87
C TYR A 48 10.08 -2.36 2.47
N TYR A 49 9.49 -1.17 2.37
CA TYR A 49 9.30 -0.47 1.10
C TYR A 49 10.64 -0.18 0.42
N ASP A 50 11.61 0.36 1.16
CA ASP A 50 12.95 0.69 0.65
C ASP A 50 13.69 -0.58 0.21
N ALA A 51 13.57 -1.68 0.97
CA ALA A 51 14.15 -2.96 0.59
C ALA A 51 13.56 -3.51 -0.72
N LYS A 52 12.24 -3.39 -0.92
CA LYS A 52 11.59 -3.78 -2.19
C LYS A 52 12.10 -2.93 -3.37
N LEU A 53 12.25 -1.62 -3.20
CA LEU A 53 12.80 -0.77 -4.26
C LEU A 53 14.28 -1.08 -4.57
N ALA A 54 15.09 -1.35 -3.54
CA ALA A 54 16.48 -1.76 -3.73
C ALA A 54 16.57 -3.11 -4.46
N MET A 55 15.71 -4.06 -4.11
CA MET A 55 15.61 -5.35 -4.81
C MET A 55 15.23 -5.16 -6.28
N TYR A 56 14.22 -4.34 -6.59
CA TYR A 56 13.86 -4.05 -7.98
C TYR A 56 14.99 -3.38 -8.76
N THR A 57 15.70 -2.44 -8.13
CA THR A 57 16.85 -1.80 -8.77
C THR A 57 17.92 -2.82 -9.14
N ALA A 58 18.32 -3.67 -8.20
CA ALA A 58 19.33 -4.71 -8.43
C ALA A 58 18.88 -5.79 -9.43
N GLU A 59 17.58 -6.09 -9.48
CA GLU A 59 17.03 -7.05 -10.44
C GLU A 59 16.97 -6.46 -11.86
N ASN A 60 16.64 -5.17 -12.00
CA ASN A 60 16.64 -4.52 -13.31
C ASN A 60 18.04 -4.48 -13.96
N GLU A 61 19.11 -4.44 -13.17
CA GLU A 61 20.49 -4.48 -13.71
C GLU A 61 20.83 -5.79 -14.44
N GLN A 62 19.99 -6.82 -14.31
CA GLN A 62 20.21 -8.13 -14.94
C GLN A 62 19.59 -8.23 -16.34
N TYR A 63 18.80 -7.25 -16.76
CA TYR A 63 18.00 -7.32 -17.98
C TYR A 63 18.15 -6.06 -18.82
N ASP A 64 18.25 -6.25 -20.13
CA ASP A 64 18.11 -5.17 -21.10
C ASP A 64 16.62 -4.89 -21.40
N ASP A 65 16.35 -3.79 -22.09
CA ASP A 65 15.01 -3.41 -22.54
C ASP A 65 14.31 -4.57 -23.28
N TYR A 66 13.05 -4.85 -22.93
CA TYR A 66 12.18 -5.86 -23.56
C TYR A 66 12.60 -7.32 -23.38
N GLU A 67 13.62 -7.63 -22.57
CA GLU A 67 13.92 -9.03 -22.22
C GLU A 67 12.85 -9.62 -21.30
N VAL A 68 12.30 -8.82 -20.39
CA VAL A 68 11.22 -9.23 -19.47
C VAL A 68 9.92 -9.49 -20.24
N ASP A 69 9.36 -10.69 -20.10
CA ASP A 69 8.10 -11.05 -20.75
C ASP A 69 6.93 -10.33 -20.08
N VAL A 70 6.85 -10.39 -18.75
CA VAL A 70 5.73 -9.81 -18.00
C VAL A 70 6.19 -9.17 -16.69
N ALA A 71 5.79 -7.91 -16.44
CA ALA A 71 5.89 -7.30 -15.13
C ALA A 71 4.50 -7.18 -14.48
N PHE A 72 4.34 -7.72 -13.27
CA PHE A 72 3.10 -7.62 -12.50
C PHE A 72 3.22 -6.50 -11.47
N LEU A 73 2.44 -5.43 -11.64
CA LEU A 73 2.40 -4.25 -10.80
C LEU A 73 1.20 -4.32 -9.84
N GLY A 74 1.41 -4.01 -8.57
CA GLY A 74 0.28 -3.91 -7.66
C GLY A 74 0.63 -3.80 -6.18
N ASP A 75 -0.33 -4.25 -5.38
CA ASP A 75 -0.28 -4.24 -3.92
C ASP A 75 0.09 -5.62 -3.35
N SER A 76 -0.38 -5.92 -2.14
CA SER A 76 -0.20 -7.19 -1.44
C SER A 76 -0.65 -8.42 -2.23
N LEU A 77 -1.70 -8.33 -3.05
CA LEU A 77 -2.15 -9.47 -3.86
C LEU A 77 -1.10 -9.83 -4.90
N THR A 78 -0.50 -8.82 -5.52
CA THR A 78 0.59 -9.01 -6.45
C THR A 78 1.85 -9.46 -5.71
N ASP A 79 2.21 -8.84 -4.57
CA ASP A 79 3.41 -9.18 -3.79
C ASP A 79 3.42 -10.66 -3.36
N GLY A 80 2.27 -11.18 -2.93
CA GLY A 80 2.11 -12.57 -2.53
C GLY A 80 1.97 -13.57 -3.68
N TYR A 81 1.97 -13.12 -4.94
CA TYR A 81 1.76 -14.00 -6.08
C TYR A 81 3.07 -14.69 -6.51
N ASP A 82 3.10 -16.01 -6.34
CA ASP A 82 4.21 -16.89 -6.70
C ASP A 82 4.30 -17.08 -8.22
N LEU A 83 4.82 -16.07 -8.91
CA LEU A 83 4.85 -16.03 -10.37
C LEU A 83 5.69 -17.15 -10.99
N GLU A 84 6.82 -17.52 -10.37
CA GLU A 84 7.68 -18.60 -10.87
C GLU A 84 6.95 -19.93 -10.92
N LYS A 85 6.10 -20.20 -9.93
CA LYS A 85 5.27 -21.41 -9.90
C LYS A 85 4.23 -21.46 -11.03
N TYR A 86 3.60 -20.33 -11.34
CA TYR A 86 2.50 -20.29 -12.32
C TYR A 86 2.93 -19.97 -13.75
N TYR A 87 4.09 -19.34 -13.93
CA TYR A 87 4.64 -18.94 -15.23
C TYR A 87 6.10 -19.40 -15.42
N PRO A 88 6.43 -20.69 -15.23
CA PRO A 88 7.81 -21.17 -15.24
C PRO A 88 8.51 -21.07 -16.61
N GLN A 89 7.76 -20.78 -17.68
CA GLN A 89 8.27 -20.66 -19.04
C GLN A 89 8.52 -19.21 -19.48
N TYR A 90 8.20 -18.24 -18.62
CA TYR A 90 8.30 -16.81 -18.95
C TYR A 90 9.20 -16.11 -17.94
N LEU A 91 9.95 -15.11 -18.41
CA LEU A 91 10.64 -14.19 -17.52
C LEU A 91 9.61 -13.20 -16.94
N VAL A 92 9.12 -13.52 -15.75
CA VAL A 92 8.06 -12.77 -15.06
C VAL A 92 8.61 -12.10 -13.81
N LEU A 93 8.34 -10.81 -13.65
CA LEU A 93 8.82 -10.05 -12.50
C LEU A 93 7.66 -9.60 -11.62
N ASN A 94 7.78 -9.87 -10.33
CA ASN A 94 6.84 -9.41 -9.32
C ASN A 94 7.22 -8.00 -8.87
N ARG A 95 6.32 -7.04 -9.08
CA ARG A 95 6.47 -5.62 -8.72
C ARG A 95 5.38 -5.17 -7.75
N GLY A 96 4.84 -6.10 -6.97
CA GLY A 96 3.88 -5.88 -5.89
C GLY A 96 4.54 -5.43 -4.59
N ILE A 97 3.89 -4.52 -3.85
CA ILE A 97 4.32 -4.12 -2.50
C ILE A 97 3.10 -4.15 -1.57
N GLY A 98 3.22 -4.77 -0.41
CA GLY A 98 2.13 -4.84 0.58
C GLY A 98 1.62 -3.45 0.98
N GLY A 99 0.30 -3.25 0.98
CA GLY A 99 -0.35 -1.98 1.36
C GLY A 99 -0.22 -0.85 0.33
N GLU A 100 0.29 -1.14 -0.88
CA GLU A 100 0.51 -0.13 -1.91
C GLU A 100 -0.78 0.60 -2.32
N THR A 101 -0.68 1.90 -2.54
CA THR A 101 -1.76 2.74 -3.08
C THR A 101 -1.46 3.13 -4.52
N THR A 102 -2.45 3.65 -5.26
CA THR A 102 -2.18 4.23 -6.58
C THR A 102 -1.18 5.38 -6.54
N PHE A 103 -1.20 6.18 -5.47
CA PHE A 103 -0.19 7.23 -5.25
C PHE A 103 1.22 6.65 -5.11
N GLY A 104 1.39 5.59 -4.30
CA GLY A 104 2.70 4.96 -4.10
C GLY A 104 3.24 4.33 -5.38
N LEU A 105 2.40 3.57 -6.09
CA LEU A 105 2.77 2.97 -7.37
C LEU A 105 3.21 4.02 -8.39
N GLU A 106 2.49 5.13 -8.53
CA GLU A 106 2.85 6.24 -9.43
C GLU A 106 4.28 6.73 -9.21
N LYS A 107 4.74 6.81 -7.95
CA LYS A 107 6.08 7.32 -7.62
C LYS A 107 7.22 6.38 -7.98
N ARG A 108 6.94 5.10 -8.22
CA ARG A 108 7.98 4.09 -8.48
C ARG A 108 7.85 3.41 -9.84
N LEU A 109 7.05 3.95 -10.76
CA LEU A 109 6.88 3.36 -12.10
C LEU A 109 8.20 3.22 -12.85
N LYS A 110 9.15 4.14 -12.64
CA LYS A 110 10.47 4.08 -13.27
C LYS A 110 11.18 2.76 -12.99
N VAL A 111 11.47 2.50 -11.71
CA VAL A 111 12.13 1.26 -11.28
C VAL A 111 11.22 0.04 -11.42
N SER A 112 9.89 0.21 -11.35
CA SER A 112 8.98 -0.93 -11.38
C SER A 112 8.72 -1.45 -12.79
N VAL A 113 8.77 -0.61 -13.82
CA VAL A 113 8.41 -1.03 -15.18
C VAL A 113 9.07 -0.24 -16.32
N TYR A 114 9.33 1.07 -16.18
CA TYR A 114 9.85 1.87 -17.30
C TYR A 114 11.27 1.50 -17.69
N ASP A 115 12.12 1.19 -16.72
CA ASP A 115 13.50 0.79 -16.97
C ASP A 115 13.62 -0.61 -17.58
N LEU A 116 12.54 -1.41 -17.54
CA LEU A 116 12.52 -2.78 -18.07
C LEU A 116 11.86 -2.88 -19.45
N LYS A 117 10.91 -1.97 -19.73
CA LYS A 117 10.06 -1.99 -20.93
C LYS A 117 9.56 -3.41 -21.26
N PRO A 118 8.84 -4.10 -20.36
CA PRO A 118 8.48 -5.49 -20.58
C PRO A 118 7.57 -5.64 -21.82
N LYS A 119 7.44 -6.87 -22.34
CA LYS A 119 6.47 -7.15 -23.43
C LYS A 119 5.03 -6.93 -22.95
N VAL A 120 4.74 -7.28 -21.70
CA VAL A 120 3.43 -7.09 -21.04
C VAL A 120 3.61 -6.47 -19.66
N ALA A 121 2.79 -5.48 -19.32
CA ALA A 121 2.63 -5.00 -17.94
C ALA A 121 1.20 -5.27 -17.47
N VAL A 122 1.06 -6.01 -16.37
CA VAL A 122 -0.22 -6.35 -15.75
C VAL A 122 -0.37 -5.54 -14.48
N MET A 123 -1.46 -4.78 -14.32
CA MET A 123 -1.68 -3.93 -13.15
C MET A 123 -2.96 -4.30 -12.39
N LEU A 124 -2.80 -4.56 -11.09
CA LEU A 124 -3.89 -4.67 -10.11
C LEU A 124 -3.58 -3.74 -8.93
N ILE A 125 -4.28 -2.60 -8.84
CA ILE A 125 -4.03 -1.61 -7.80
C ILE A 125 -5.29 -0.78 -7.49
N GLY A 126 -5.44 -0.37 -6.23
CA GLY A 126 -6.47 0.59 -5.82
C GLY A 126 -7.32 0.15 -4.62
N ALA A 127 -7.21 -1.12 -4.21
CA ALA A 127 -7.95 -1.66 -3.07
C ALA A 127 -7.60 -0.97 -1.74
N ASN A 128 -6.39 -0.40 -1.63
CA ASN A 128 -5.96 0.31 -0.41
C ASN A 128 -6.42 1.78 -0.35
N ASN A 129 -7.01 2.33 -1.41
CA ASN A 129 -7.44 3.73 -1.45
C ASN A 129 -8.62 3.99 -2.41
N PHE A 130 -9.66 3.15 -2.36
CA PHE A 130 -10.85 3.19 -3.24
C PHE A 130 -11.37 4.58 -3.58
N ASP A 131 -11.49 5.45 -2.56
CA ASP A 131 -12.18 6.73 -2.67
C ASP A 131 -11.33 7.80 -3.36
N THR A 132 -10.01 7.63 -3.41
CA THR A 132 -9.05 8.64 -3.90
C THR A 132 -8.14 8.11 -5.02
N MET A 133 -8.42 6.92 -5.56
CA MET A 133 -7.45 6.25 -6.44
C MET A 133 -7.27 6.87 -7.82
N PHE A 134 -8.30 7.50 -8.37
CA PHE A 134 -8.39 7.72 -9.82
C PHE A 134 -7.51 8.84 -10.37
N ASP A 135 -7.15 9.84 -9.58
CA ASP A 135 -6.25 10.90 -10.05
C ASP A 135 -4.86 10.30 -10.34
N ASN A 136 -4.33 9.54 -9.38
CA ASN A 136 -3.07 8.81 -9.55
C ASN A 136 -3.21 7.67 -10.58
N TYR A 137 -4.36 6.98 -10.63
CA TYR A 137 -4.60 5.92 -11.60
C TYR A 137 -4.52 6.45 -13.04
N GLU A 138 -5.20 7.56 -13.36
CA GLU A 138 -5.08 8.17 -14.69
C GLU A 138 -3.68 8.70 -14.99
N ASN A 139 -2.94 9.21 -13.99
CA ASN A 139 -1.54 9.60 -14.18
C ASN A 139 -0.65 8.39 -14.51
N ILE A 140 -0.86 7.25 -13.85
CA ILE A 140 -0.16 6.00 -14.17
C ILE A 140 -0.44 5.60 -15.61
N LEU A 141 -1.70 5.63 -16.06
CA LEU A 141 -2.07 5.26 -17.44
C LEU A 141 -1.43 6.20 -18.48
N LYS A 142 -1.42 7.51 -18.23
CA LYS A 142 -0.70 8.46 -19.10
C LYS A 142 0.79 8.16 -19.14
N GLY A 143 1.38 7.91 -17.97
CA GLY A 143 2.79 7.52 -17.87
C GLY A 143 3.12 6.25 -18.65
N PHE A 144 2.23 5.25 -18.67
CA PHE A 144 2.37 4.08 -19.53
C PHE A 144 2.37 4.44 -21.02
N GLN A 145 1.45 5.29 -21.50
CA GLN A 145 1.46 5.72 -22.91
C GLN A 145 2.76 6.42 -23.31
N GLU A 146 3.29 7.26 -22.42
CA GLU A 146 4.49 8.06 -22.69
C GLU A 146 5.78 7.23 -22.66
N ASN A 147 5.89 6.30 -21.70
CA ASN A 147 7.16 5.62 -21.41
C ASN A 147 7.20 4.17 -21.94
N LEU A 148 6.06 3.58 -22.28
CA LEU A 148 5.94 2.18 -22.68
C LEU A 148 5.15 2.00 -24.01
N PRO A 149 5.52 2.69 -25.10
CA PRO A 149 4.73 2.69 -26.34
C PRO A 149 4.60 1.32 -27.01
N ASN A 150 5.51 0.38 -26.70
CA ASN A 150 5.52 -0.97 -27.28
C ASN A 150 5.13 -2.08 -26.27
N THR A 151 4.83 -1.72 -25.02
CA THR A 151 4.41 -2.69 -24.00
C THR A 151 2.91 -2.86 -24.07
N LYS A 152 2.44 -4.11 -24.07
CA LYS A 152 1.02 -4.40 -23.91
C LYS A 152 0.60 -4.15 -22.45
N ILE A 153 -0.36 -3.25 -22.23
CA ILE A 153 -0.88 -2.96 -20.89
C ILE A 153 -2.17 -3.76 -20.66
N VAL A 154 -2.21 -4.46 -19.52
CA VAL A 154 -3.36 -5.22 -19.04
C VAL A 154 -3.79 -4.69 -17.67
N LEU A 155 -5.02 -4.20 -17.57
CA LEU A 155 -5.63 -3.71 -16.35
C LEU A 155 -6.54 -4.79 -15.77
N LEU A 156 -6.28 -5.19 -14.53
CA LEU A 156 -7.11 -6.13 -13.81
C LEU A 156 -8.19 -5.38 -13.02
N SER A 157 -9.41 -5.93 -12.97
CA SER A 157 -10.43 -5.45 -12.05
C SER A 157 -10.00 -5.66 -10.59
N LEU A 158 -10.40 -4.78 -9.68
CA LEU A 158 -10.36 -5.02 -8.24
C LEU A 158 -11.18 -6.28 -7.90
N THR A 159 -10.70 -7.07 -6.95
CA THR A 159 -11.32 -8.35 -6.56
C THR A 159 -12.44 -8.15 -5.54
N SER A 160 -13.26 -9.20 -5.34
CA SER A 160 -14.20 -9.25 -4.21
C SER A 160 -13.47 -9.66 -2.92
N MET A 161 -13.72 -8.92 -1.84
CA MET A 161 -13.20 -9.16 -0.50
C MET A 161 -14.26 -9.84 0.36
N GLY A 162 -14.47 -11.15 0.20
CA GLY A 162 -15.39 -11.93 1.06
C GLY A 162 -16.83 -11.40 1.13
N GLN A 163 -17.70 -11.99 1.95
CA GLN A 163 -19.06 -11.43 2.13
C GLN A 163 -19.08 -10.35 3.22
N GLU A 164 -18.17 -10.45 4.18
CA GLU A 164 -18.05 -9.59 5.34
C GLU A 164 -17.64 -8.15 4.99
N TRP A 165 -17.08 -7.90 3.81
CA TRP A 165 -16.72 -6.57 3.33
C TRP A 165 -17.70 -6.00 2.29
N GLY A 166 -19.00 -6.25 2.43
CA GLY A 166 -20.03 -5.86 1.46
C GLY A 166 -19.96 -4.40 0.96
N LYS A 167 -19.66 -3.42 1.83
CA LYS A 167 -19.46 -2.01 1.41
C LYS A 167 -18.25 -1.83 0.51
N ASN A 168 -17.14 -2.50 0.82
CA ASN A 168 -15.95 -2.40 -0.01
C ASN A 168 -16.11 -3.16 -1.33
N ASN A 169 -16.87 -4.26 -1.35
CA ASN A 169 -17.25 -4.93 -2.59
C ASN A 169 -18.06 -4.04 -3.53
N GLN A 170 -18.98 -3.22 -2.98
CA GLN A 170 -19.73 -2.24 -3.78
C GLN A 170 -18.81 -1.16 -4.35
N LYS A 171 -17.86 -0.65 -3.55
CA LYS A 171 -16.85 0.30 -4.02
C LYS A 171 -15.96 -0.30 -5.10
N ALA A 172 -15.53 -1.54 -4.93
CA ALA A 172 -14.75 -2.27 -5.92
C ALA A 172 -15.53 -2.42 -7.24
N ALA A 173 -16.79 -2.85 -7.18
CA ALA A 173 -17.66 -2.95 -8.36
C ALA A 173 -17.83 -1.60 -9.08
N TYR A 174 -18.09 -0.53 -8.33
CA TYR A 174 -18.21 0.81 -8.89
C TYR A 174 -16.89 1.27 -9.55
N ASN A 175 -15.77 1.07 -8.88
CA ASN A 175 -14.45 1.44 -9.40
C ASN A 175 -14.07 0.60 -10.63
N ASN A 176 -14.46 -0.67 -10.70
CA ASN A 176 -14.21 -1.55 -11.84
C ASN A 176 -14.88 -1.06 -13.12
N VAL A 177 -16.07 -0.45 -13.03
CA VAL A 177 -16.71 0.22 -14.18
C VAL A 177 -15.80 1.33 -14.71
N LYS A 178 -15.27 2.18 -13.81
CA LYS A 178 -14.39 3.28 -14.22
C LYS A 178 -13.04 2.77 -14.73
N ILE A 179 -12.46 1.72 -14.15
CA ILE A 179 -11.22 1.09 -14.67
C ILE A 179 -11.43 0.60 -16.11
N LYS A 180 -12.55 -0.08 -16.40
CA LYS A 180 -12.88 -0.52 -17.75
C LYS A 180 -13.04 0.65 -18.72
N LEU A 181 -13.76 1.71 -18.33
CA LEU A 181 -13.89 2.90 -19.18
C LEU A 181 -12.53 3.57 -19.47
N LEU A 182 -11.62 3.57 -18.48
CA LEU A 182 -10.27 4.07 -18.68
C LEU A 182 -9.44 3.14 -19.58
N SER A 183 -9.57 1.82 -19.46
CA SER A 183 -8.87 0.90 -20.35
C SER A 183 -9.27 1.16 -21.81
N GLU A 184 -10.58 1.34 -22.07
CA GLU A 184 -11.10 1.70 -23.40
C GLU A 184 -10.56 3.06 -23.88
N LYS A 185 -10.56 4.08 -23.02
CA LYS A 185 -10.03 5.43 -23.33
C LYS A 185 -8.56 5.40 -23.73
N TYR A 186 -7.74 4.61 -23.05
CA TYR A 186 -6.28 4.57 -23.25
C TYR A 186 -5.82 3.45 -24.22
N GLY A 187 -6.75 2.59 -24.69
CA GLY A 187 -6.46 1.48 -25.61
C GLY A 187 -5.81 0.27 -24.93
N TYR A 188 -6.10 0.04 -23.65
CA TYR A 188 -5.53 -1.05 -22.85
C TYR A 188 -6.50 -2.22 -22.70
N GLU A 189 -5.95 -3.42 -22.51
CA GLU A 189 -6.75 -4.60 -22.24
C GLU A 189 -7.28 -4.56 -20.81
N PHE A 190 -8.54 -4.98 -20.62
CA PHE A 190 -9.16 -5.11 -19.31
C PHE A 190 -9.57 -6.56 -19.08
N VAL A 191 -9.17 -7.10 -17.93
CA VAL A 191 -9.54 -8.45 -17.49
C VAL A 191 -10.39 -8.34 -16.24
N ASP A 192 -11.61 -8.87 -16.35
CA ASP A 192 -12.54 -8.93 -15.24
C ASP A 192 -12.26 -10.17 -14.37
N LEU A 193 -11.76 -9.92 -13.16
CA LEU A 193 -11.57 -10.89 -12.08
C LEU A 193 -12.66 -10.80 -11.02
N TYR A 194 -13.59 -9.85 -11.14
CA TYR A 194 -14.61 -9.57 -10.15
C TYR A 194 -15.89 -10.38 -10.39
N SER A 195 -16.29 -10.50 -11.66
CA SER A 195 -17.47 -11.25 -12.05
C SER A 195 -17.28 -12.76 -11.86
N PRO A 196 -18.34 -13.49 -11.44
CA PRO A 196 -18.32 -14.95 -11.23
C PRO A 196 -18.30 -15.76 -12.54
#